data_AF-A0A143BBA5-F1
#
_entry.id   AF-A0A143BBA5-F1
#
_cell.length_a   1.000
_cell.length_b   1.000
_cell.length_c   1.000
_cell.angle_alpha   90.00
_cell.angle_beta   90.00
_cell.angle_gamma   90.00
#
_symmetry.space_group_name_H-M   'P 1'
#
loop_
_entity.id
_entity.type
_entity.pdbx_description
1 polymer ?
#
loop_
_entity_poly.entity_id
_entity_poly.type
_entity_poly.pdbx_seq_one_letter_code
_entity_poly.pdbx_strand_id
1 'polypeptide(L)'
;MLIRFFSSLYLTLGLLLGLAAVSVFGTLQPGRDEGLGVARYDLFYQSIWFRLLLLLLALNLAVCTLRTIRRNLADRSRHLDLLRSERVFSSPLRYLLPRNTDMAQLAAALRASGYRVAVADGALVGGRGRVGRWGSTLVHLSVLLIMTGAFCSQLGFVGTLNIYAGDQSDVYFDWERQQDLPLGFTFRLDQFEPRYYPIELQFAALDPASGQLLATYTCREGETVSLPEPGVTARVLKFIPEEEQLILEISRDGQSLGEYHARSGKLQGQSSFANRVDPGVVIRPLAWRDPILRQMHSEVSLLREGTVVAKGIIEVNRPLVFEGVTIYQTGFSRDKFGFWAGGFQLSRDPGEPVVWFGCLTIVLGLLLAFLVPYRVIGVSRVADEVLLVALSGFRGEAGAARFDRLEQALADAGRAVSGKPGP
;
A
#
# COMPACT_ATOMS: atom_id res chain seq x y z
N MET A 1 -6.78 13.02 -38.28
CA MET A 1 -7.93 13.52 -37.48
C MET A 1 -7.93 12.96 -36.05
N LEU A 2 -7.79 11.65 -35.87
CA LEU A 2 -7.89 10.98 -34.56
C LEU A 2 -6.99 11.56 -33.45
N ILE A 3 -5.70 11.74 -33.71
CA ILE A 3 -4.74 12.32 -32.73
C ILE A 3 -5.14 13.75 -32.30
N ARG A 4 -5.69 14.55 -33.23
CA ARG A 4 -6.13 15.92 -32.92
C ARG A 4 -7.35 15.90 -32.01
N PHE A 5 -8.32 15.03 -32.29
CA PHE A 5 -9.51 14.82 -31.46
C PHE A 5 -9.16 14.41 -30.03
N PHE A 6 -8.35 13.35 -29.88
CA PHE A 6 -7.91 12.85 -28.57
C PHE A 6 -6.98 13.80 -27.81
N SER A 7 -6.41 14.81 -28.47
CA SER A 7 -5.58 15.84 -27.82
C SER A 7 -6.33 17.16 -27.55
N SER A 8 -7.64 17.19 -27.76
CA SER A 8 -8.46 18.40 -27.59
C SER A 8 -8.72 18.69 -26.11
N LEU A 9 -8.48 19.94 -25.68
CA LEU A 9 -8.79 20.41 -24.33
C LEU A 9 -10.29 20.31 -24.02
N TYR A 10 -11.14 20.53 -25.02
CA TYR A 10 -12.59 20.40 -24.87
C TYR A 10 -13.01 18.96 -24.55
N LEU A 11 -12.35 17.98 -25.18
CA LEU A 11 -12.59 16.57 -24.89
C LEU A 11 -12.13 16.23 -23.47
N THR A 12 -10.92 16.65 -23.08
CA THR A 12 -10.41 16.40 -21.72
C THR A 12 -11.34 17.00 -20.66
N LEU A 13 -11.73 18.27 -20.82
CA LEU A 13 -12.63 18.94 -19.87
C LEU A 13 -14.02 18.28 -19.83
N GLY A 14 -14.57 17.94 -21.00
CA GLY A 14 -15.86 17.23 -21.10
C GLY A 14 -15.81 15.86 -20.43
N LEU A 15 -14.73 15.10 -20.60
CA LEU A 15 -14.55 13.80 -19.96
C LEU A 15 -14.41 13.93 -18.44
N LEU A 16 -13.62 14.88 -17.95
CA LEU A 16 -13.44 15.10 -16.51
C LEU A 16 -14.75 15.53 -15.83
N LEU A 17 -15.46 16.51 -16.42
CA LEU A 17 -16.74 16.98 -15.89
C LEU A 17 -17.82 15.90 -15.98
N GLY A 18 -17.87 15.16 -17.09
CA GLY A 18 -18.80 14.05 -17.29
C GLY A 18 -18.55 12.92 -16.28
N LEU A 19 -17.30 12.48 -16.12
CA LEU A 19 -16.93 11.47 -15.11
C LEU A 19 -17.23 11.96 -13.69
N ALA A 20 -16.97 13.24 -13.38
CA ALA A 20 -17.31 13.81 -12.08
C ALA A 20 -18.83 13.78 -11.83
N ALA A 21 -19.64 14.21 -12.79
CA ALA A 21 -21.10 14.17 -12.68
C ALA A 21 -21.64 12.75 -12.51
N VAL A 22 -21.16 11.80 -13.32
CA VAL A 22 -21.53 10.39 -13.24
C VAL A 22 -21.10 9.77 -11.91
N SER A 23 -19.93 10.12 -11.39
CA SER A 23 -19.44 9.62 -10.09
C SER A 23 -20.25 10.18 -8.92
N VAL A 24 -20.62 11.47 -8.96
CA VAL A 24 -21.53 12.08 -7.97
C VAL A 24 -22.89 11.38 -8.02
N PHE A 25 -23.44 11.17 -9.20
CA PHE A 25 -24.70 10.44 -9.36
C PHE A 25 -24.62 9.02 -8.81
N GLY A 26 -23.59 8.25 -9.16
CA GLY A 26 -23.39 6.88 -8.65
C GLY A 26 -23.20 6.81 -7.13
N THR A 27 -22.74 7.89 -6.51
CA THR A 27 -22.63 7.99 -5.05
C THR A 27 -23.98 8.30 -4.40
N LEU A 28 -24.82 9.13 -5.03
CA LEU A 28 -26.15 9.50 -4.53
C LEU A 28 -27.21 8.42 -4.79
N GLN A 29 -27.06 7.67 -5.88
CA GLN A 29 -27.94 6.57 -6.27
C GLN A 29 -27.11 5.29 -6.51
N PRO A 30 -26.57 4.68 -5.44
CA PRO A 30 -25.87 3.41 -5.57
C PRO A 30 -26.82 2.31 -6.04
N GLY A 31 -26.27 1.29 -6.72
CA GLY A 31 -27.01 0.06 -6.99
C GLY A 31 -27.54 -0.53 -5.68
N ARG A 32 -28.74 -1.10 -5.70
CA ARG A 32 -29.31 -1.77 -4.53
C ARG A 32 -29.39 -3.25 -4.81
N ASP A 33 -28.97 -4.04 -3.82
CA ASP A 33 -29.27 -5.46 -3.82
C ASP A 33 -30.74 -5.62 -3.37
N GLU A 34 -31.62 -6.00 -4.30
CA GLU A 34 -33.07 -6.10 -4.06
C GLU A 34 -33.41 -7.08 -2.92
N GLY A 35 -32.52 -8.03 -2.60
CA GLY A 35 -32.72 -9.00 -1.51
C GLY A 35 -32.26 -8.54 -0.13
N LEU A 36 -31.34 -7.57 -0.03
CA LEU A 36 -30.68 -7.18 1.22
C LEU A 36 -30.90 -5.72 1.63
N GLY A 37 -31.41 -4.87 0.73
CA GLY A 37 -31.63 -3.45 0.99
C GLY A 37 -30.33 -2.65 1.22
N VAL A 38 -29.16 -3.24 0.95
CA VAL A 38 -27.84 -2.62 1.13
C VAL A 38 -27.42 -1.90 -0.14
N ALA A 39 -26.87 -0.70 0.02
CA ALA A 39 -26.28 0.07 -1.05
C ALA A 39 -24.95 -0.55 -1.52
N ARG A 40 -24.87 -0.89 -2.80
CA ARG A 40 -23.71 -1.48 -3.46
C ARG A 40 -23.14 -0.54 -4.53
N TYR A 41 -22.10 0.18 -4.12
CA TYR A 41 -21.38 1.14 -4.98
C TYR A 41 -20.55 0.47 -6.06
N ASP A 42 -20.03 -0.71 -5.77
CA ASP A 42 -19.20 -1.51 -6.65
C ASP A 42 -19.92 -1.87 -7.96
N LEU A 43 -21.22 -2.17 -7.91
CA LEU A 43 -22.03 -2.44 -9.11
C LEU A 43 -22.00 -1.28 -10.12
N PHE A 44 -22.04 -0.04 -9.63
CA PHE A 44 -22.02 1.14 -10.48
C PHE A 44 -20.64 1.35 -11.12
N TYR A 45 -19.58 1.32 -10.31
CA TYR A 45 -18.20 1.58 -10.76
C TYR A 45 -17.61 0.42 -11.57
N GLN A 46 -18.15 -0.79 -11.42
CA GLN A 46 -17.80 -1.95 -12.25
C GLN A 46 -18.62 -2.02 -13.55
N SER A 47 -19.61 -1.15 -13.75
CA SER A 47 -20.41 -1.14 -14.98
C SER A 47 -19.57 -0.87 -16.23
N ILE A 48 -19.95 -1.50 -17.34
CA ILE A 48 -19.19 -1.40 -18.60
C ILE A 48 -19.12 0.04 -19.12
N TRP A 49 -20.20 0.82 -18.98
CA TRP A 49 -20.25 2.21 -19.43
C TRP A 49 -19.30 3.12 -18.65
N PHE A 50 -19.25 2.95 -17.32
CA PHE A 50 -18.30 3.70 -16.49
C PHE A 50 -16.86 3.35 -16.85
N ARG A 51 -16.56 2.05 -17.04
CA ARG A 51 -15.24 1.58 -17.49
C ARG A 51 -14.87 2.12 -18.87
N LEU A 52 -15.81 2.23 -19.81
CA LEU A 52 -15.58 2.85 -21.12
C LEU A 52 -15.24 4.33 -21.01
N LEU A 53 -15.88 5.07 -20.10
CA LEU A 53 -15.54 6.47 -19.83
C LEU A 53 -14.11 6.60 -19.26
N LEU A 54 -13.73 5.73 -18.33
CA LEU A 54 -12.35 5.67 -17.81
C LEU A 54 -11.34 5.30 -18.89
N LEU A 55 -11.64 4.34 -19.77
CA LEU A 55 -10.79 3.98 -20.90
C LEU A 55 -10.61 5.17 -21.84
N LEU A 56 -11.68 5.91 -22.12
CA LEU A 56 -11.65 7.08 -22.98
C LEU A 56 -10.78 8.20 -22.38
N LEU A 57 -10.86 8.41 -21.06
CA LEU A 57 -9.96 9.31 -20.33
C LEU A 57 -8.49 8.84 -20.40
N ALA A 58 -8.23 7.55 -20.21
CA ALA A 58 -6.89 6.98 -20.31
C ALA A 58 -6.28 7.21 -21.70
N LEU A 59 -7.05 6.98 -22.77
CA LEU A 59 -6.61 7.22 -24.15
C LEU A 59 -6.33 8.71 -24.41
N ASN A 60 -7.20 9.61 -23.95
CA ASN A 60 -6.97 11.05 -24.03
C ASN A 60 -5.67 11.46 -23.32
N LEU A 61 -5.46 10.96 -22.09
CA LEU A 61 -4.28 11.25 -21.30
C LEU A 61 -3.01 10.67 -21.97
N ALA A 62 -3.07 9.46 -22.53
CA ALA A 62 -1.96 8.84 -23.24
C ALA A 62 -1.54 9.65 -24.48
N VAL A 63 -2.49 10.10 -25.30
CA VAL A 63 -2.21 10.95 -26.47
C VAL A 63 -1.63 12.30 -26.06
N CYS A 64 -2.19 12.94 -25.03
CA CYS A 64 -1.66 14.19 -24.48
C CYS A 64 -0.23 14.03 -23.92
N THR A 65 0.04 12.90 -23.27
CA THR A 65 1.35 12.55 -22.73
C THR A 65 2.37 12.36 -23.85
N LEU A 66 2.04 11.58 -24.88
CA LEU A 66 2.90 11.37 -26.05
C LEU A 66 3.25 12.70 -26.75
N ARG A 67 2.26 13.59 -26.91
CA ARG A 67 2.49 14.93 -27.47
C ARG A 67 3.43 15.76 -26.60
N THR A 68 3.29 15.67 -25.29
CA THR A 68 4.15 16.37 -24.33
C THR A 68 5.58 15.83 -24.36
N ILE A 69 5.75 14.51 -24.40
CA ILE A 69 7.06 13.85 -24.56
C ILE A 69 7.75 14.33 -25.84
N ARG A 70 7.05 14.26 -26.99
CA ARG A 70 7.58 14.75 -28.28
C ARG A 70 7.97 16.22 -28.22
N ARG A 71 7.13 17.06 -27.61
CA ARG A 71 7.41 18.50 -27.43
C ARG A 71 8.64 18.76 -26.57
N ASN A 72 8.80 18.02 -25.46
CA ASN A 72 9.92 18.15 -24.55
C ASN A 72 11.24 17.68 -25.18
N LEU A 73 11.20 16.62 -25.98
CA LEU A 73 12.36 16.15 -26.75
C LEU A 73 12.78 17.16 -27.83
N ALA A 74 11.81 17.80 -28.48
CA ALA A 74 12.03 18.84 -29.48
C ALA A 74 12.32 20.25 -28.90
N ASP A 75 12.44 20.40 -27.58
CA ASP A 75 12.70 21.72 -26.97
C ASP A 75 14.01 22.34 -27.44
N ARG A 76 15.07 21.53 -27.52
CA ARG A 76 16.41 22.04 -27.89
C ARG A 76 16.41 22.61 -29.30
N SER A 77 15.88 21.87 -30.28
CA SER A 77 15.81 22.33 -31.67
C SER A 77 14.94 23.57 -31.77
N ARG A 78 13.74 23.56 -31.18
CA ARG A 78 12.83 24.72 -31.20
C ARG A 78 13.45 25.99 -30.60
N HIS A 79 14.23 25.87 -29.53
CA HIS A 79 14.94 27.00 -28.93
C HIS A 79 16.07 27.51 -29.83
N LEU A 80 16.82 26.62 -30.48
CA LEU A 80 17.86 27.01 -31.45
C LEU A 80 17.25 27.69 -32.67
N ASP A 81 16.15 27.15 -33.21
CA ASP A 81 15.44 27.73 -34.36
C ASP A 81 14.92 29.14 -34.05
N LEU A 82 14.39 29.36 -32.83
CA LEU A 82 13.95 30.68 -32.39
C LEU A 82 15.12 31.67 -32.31
N LEU A 83 16.25 31.27 -31.71
CA LEU A 83 17.42 32.14 -31.58
C LEU A 83 18.00 32.52 -32.93
N ARG A 84 17.94 31.63 -33.93
CA ARG A 84 18.42 31.89 -35.29
C ARG A 84 17.49 32.76 -36.12
N SER A 85 16.25 32.96 -35.67
CA SER A 85 15.25 33.75 -36.38
C SER A 85 15.15 35.17 -35.82
N GLU A 86 14.70 36.12 -36.62
CA GLU A 86 14.39 37.49 -36.16
C GLU A 86 13.28 37.53 -35.08
N ARG A 87 12.56 36.42 -34.86
CA ARG A 87 11.62 36.29 -33.74
C ARG A 87 12.29 36.38 -32.37
N VAL A 88 13.62 36.29 -32.30
CA VAL A 88 14.36 36.58 -31.07
C VAL A 88 14.05 37.99 -30.53
N PHE A 89 13.85 38.98 -31.42
CA PHE A 89 13.48 40.36 -31.08
C PHE A 89 12.06 40.52 -30.55
N SER A 90 11.17 39.52 -30.71
CA SER A 90 9.84 39.55 -30.09
C SER A 90 9.83 38.98 -28.67
N SER A 91 10.99 38.57 -28.14
CA SER A 91 11.08 38.02 -26.78
C SER A 91 10.94 39.14 -25.74
N PRO A 92 10.07 38.97 -24.73
CA PRO A 92 9.72 40.06 -23.80
C PRO A 92 10.83 40.36 -22.77
N LEU A 93 11.60 39.35 -22.36
CA LEU A 93 12.72 39.50 -21.44
C LEU A 93 14.03 39.25 -22.20
N ARG A 94 14.73 40.34 -22.53
CA ARG A 94 15.98 40.34 -23.29
C ARG A 94 16.93 41.46 -22.86
N TYR A 95 18.22 41.23 -23.03
CA TYR A 95 19.28 42.20 -22.80
C TYR A 95 20.21 42.28 -24.02
N LEU A 96 20.63 43.51 -24.35
CA LEU A 96 21.64 43.78 -25.38
C LEU A 96 23.03 43.68 -24.74
N LEU A 97 23.83 42.75 -25.26
CA LEU A 97 25.22 42.57 -24.86
C LEU A 97 26.16 43.33 -25.81
N PRO A 98 27.38 43.70 -25.36
CA PRO A 98 28.37 44.36 -26.21
C PRO A 98 28.66 43.55 -27.50
N ARG A 99 28.82 44.24 -28.63
CA ARG A 99 29.03 43.58 -29.94
C ARG A 99 30.26 42.66 -29.99
N ASN A 100 31.31 43.01 -29.23
CA ASN A 100 32.55 42.22 -29.12
C ASN A 100 32.47 41.10 -28.06
N THR A 101 31.27 40.68 -27.64
CA THR A 101 31.14 39.61 -26.65
C THR A 101 31.62 38.28 -27.23
N ASP A 102 32.60 37.67 -26.58
CA ASP A 102 33.08 36.33 -26.92
C ASP A 102 32.08 35.27 -26.44
N MET A 103 31.51 34.52 -27.41
CA MET A 103 30.54 33.47 -27.15
C MET A 103 31.15 32.29 -26.38
N ALA A 104 32.46 32.04 -26.49
CA ALA A 104 33.13 31.00 -25.73
C ALA A 104 33.22 31.35 -24.24
N GLN A 105 33.59 32.60 -23.93
CA GLN A 105 33.62 33.13 -22.56
C GLN A 105 32.22 33.12 -21.93
N LEU A 106 31.21 33.56 -22.69
CA LEU A 106 29.83 33.56 -22.24
C LEU A 106 29.31 32.14 -21.97
N ALA A 107 29.65 31.18 -22.83
CA ALA A 107 29.32 29.78 -22.61
C ALA A 107 30.02 29.21 -21.36
N ALA A 108 31.24 29.62 -21.05
CA ALA A 108 31.95 29.23 -19.83
C ALA A 108 31.31 29.84 -18.58
N ALA A 109 30.99 31.14 -18.61
CA ALA A 109 30.29 31.82 -17.51
C ALA A 109 28.93 31.18 -17.21
N LEU A 110 28.16 30.86 -18.24
CA LEU A 110 26.88 30.14 -18.09
C LEU A 110 27.04 28.74 -17.49
N ARG A 111 28.10 28.01 -17.85
CA ARG A 111 28.42 26.73 -17.22
C ARG A 111 28.79 26.89 -15.75
N ALA A 112 29.55 27.93 -15.40
CA ALA A 112 29.86 28.26 -14.00
C ALA A 112 28.60 28.61 -13.19
N SER A 113 27.61 29.26 -13.80
CA SER A 113 26.28 29.46 -13.20
C SER A 113 25.39 28.20 -13.19
N GLY A 114 25.93 27.04 -13.58
CA GLY A 114 25.28 25.72 -13.54
C GLY A 114 24.26 25.46 -14.66
N TYR A 115 24.38 26.15 -15.79
CA TYR A 115 23.62 25.84 -17.00
C TYR A 115 24.38 24.81 -17.86
N ARG A 116 23.64 23.85 -18.42
CA ARG A 116 24.16 22.99 -19.48
C ARG A 116 24.04 23.73 -20.80
N VAL A 117 25.16 24.14 -21.38
CA VAL A 117 25.22 24.97 -22.58
C VAL A 117 25.48 24.14 -23.82
N ALA A 118 24.65 24.35 -24.84
CA ALA A 118 24.86 23.87 -26.19
C ALA A 118 25.19 25.05 -27.11
N VAL A 119 26.19 24.89 -27.97
CA VAL A 119 26.61 25.88 -28.97
C VAL A 119 26.23 25.35 -30.35
N ALA A 120 25.59 26.17 -31.19
CA ALA A 120 25.33 25.81 -32.58
C ALA A 120 25.13 27.06 -33.45
N ASP A 121 25.94 27.22 -34.51
CA ASP A 121 25.86 28.27 -35.54
C ASP A 121 25.62 29.68 -34.99
N GLY A 122 26.53 30.18 -34.15
CA GLY A 122 26.45 31.54 -33.59
C GLY A 122 25.40 31.75 -32.50
N ALA A 123 24.70 30.70 -32.06
CA ALA A 123 23.75 30.74 -30.95
C ALA A 123 24.17 29.82 -29.79
N LEU A 124 23.84 30.23 -28.56
CA LEU A 124 24.01 29.46 -27.32
C LEU A 124 22.65 29.18 -26.71
N VAL A 125 22.42 27.94 -26.26
CA VAL A 125 21.26 27.58 -25.43
C VAL A 125 21.76 27.01 -24.11
N GLY A 126 21.47 27.71 -23.02
CA GLY A 126 21.76 27.28 -21.66
C GLY A 126 20.50 26.73 -21.00
N GLY A 127 20.51 25.45 -20.61
CA GLY A 127 19.40 24.82 -19.88
C GLY A 127 19.79 24.38 -18.47
N ARG A 128 18.95 24.68 -17.47
CA ARG A 128 19.10 24.23 -16.08
C ARG A 128 17.79 23.60 -15.58
N GLY A 129 17.90 22.56 -14.75
CA GLY A 129 16.72 21.90 -14.15
C GLY A 129 15.88 21.08 -15.13
N ARG A 130 16.51 20.45 -16.15
CA ARG A 130 15.81 19.65 -17.17
C ARG A 130 14.91 18.55 -16.58
N VAL A 131 15.31 17.93 -15.49
CA VAL A 131 14.53 16.87 -14.83
C VAL A 131 13.18 17.38 -14.32
N GLY A 132 13.08 18.63 -13.86
CA GLY A 132 11.82 19.20 -13.40
C GLY A 132 10.80 19.41 -14.51
N ARG A 133 11.26 19.64 -15.75
CA ARG A 133 10.36 19.68 -16.92
C ARG A 133 9.67 18.36 -17.21
N TRP A 134 10.32 17.25 -16.89
CA TRP A 134 9.74 15.92 -17.04
C TRP A 134 8.76 15.58 -15.91
N GLY A 135 8.74 16.34 -14.80
CA GLY A 135 7.85 16.10 -13.67
C GLY A 135 6.37 16.03 -14.07
N SER A 136 5.87 16.99 -14.86
CA SER A 136 4.48 16.97 -15.35
C SER A 136 4.19 15.75 -16.25
N THR A 137 5.15 15.31 -17.06
CA THR A 137 5.01 14.09 -17.87
C THR A 137 4.97 12.84 -16.98
N LEU A 138 5.78 12.83 -15.92
CA LEU A 138 5.83 11.74 -14.96
C LEU A 138 4.51 11.61 -14.19
N VAL A 139 3.87 12.73 -13.81
CA VAL A 139 2.53 12.75 -13.20
C VAL A 139 1.47 12.13 -14.13
N HIS A 140 1.51 12.45 -15.42
CA HIS A 140 0.55 11.85 -16.34
C HIS A 140 0.82 10.34 -16.53
N LEU A 141 2.08 9.95 -16.64
CA LEU A 141 2.47 8.55 -16.77
C LEU A 141 2.10 7.75 -15.51
N SER A 142 2.23 8.32 -14.31
CA SER A 142 1.81 7.66 -13.07
C SER A 142 0.31 7.41 -13.01
N VAL A 143 -0.52 8.36 -13.46
CA VAL A 143 -1.98 8.15 -13.51
C VAL A 143 -2.30 7.02 -14.49
N LEU A 144 -1.65 6.98 -15.65
CA LEU A 144 -1.80 5.87 -16.59
C LEU A 144 -1.36 4.53 -15.99
N LEU A 145 -0.23 4.50 -15.26
CA LEU A 145 0.24 3.30 -14.55
C LEU A 145 -0.77 2.82 -13.51
N ILE A 146 -1.32 3.73 -12.70
CA ILE A 146 -2.36 3.40 -11.71
C ILE A 146 -3.60 2.81 -12.40
N MET A 147 -4.06 3.43 -13.50
CA MET A 147 -5.20 2.93 -14.26
C MET A 147 -4.91 1.57 -14.90
N THR A 148 -3.71 1.34 -15.42
CA THR A 148 -3.28 0.04 -15.94
C THR A 148 -3.21 -1.01 -14.83
N GLY A 149 -2.65 -0.67 -13.67
CA GLY A 149 -2.61 -1.55 -12.50
C GLY A 149 -4.01 -1.97 -12.06
N ALA A 150 -4.92 -1.01 -11.87
CA ALA A 150 -6.31 -1.30 -11.50
C ALA A 150 -7.06 -2.14 -12.56
N PHE A 151 -6.70 -2.01 -13.84
CA PHE A 151 -7.21 -2.90 -14.88
C PHE A 151 -6.63 -4.32 -14.76
N CYS A 152 -5.31 -4.43 -14.55
CA CYS A 152 -4.65 -5.72 -14.33
C CYS A 152 -5.16 -6.45 -13.09
N SER A 153 -5.57 -5.75 -12.03
CA SER A 153 -6.17 -6.34 -10.83
C SER A 153 -7.40 -7.22 -11.14
N GLN A 154 -8.11 -6.95 -12.24
CA GLN A 154 -9.25 -7.77 -12.68
C GLN A 154 -8.86 -9.15 -13.22
N LEU A 155 -7.57 -9.37 -13.54
CA LEU A 155 -7.03 -10.69 -13.87
C LEU A 155 -6.74 -11.52 -12.62
N GLY A 156 -6.89 -10.92 -11.45
CA GLY A 156 -6.82 -11.56 -10.16
C GLY A 156 -8.04 -12.41 -9.84
N PHE A 157 -8.11 -12.88 -8.59
CA PHE A 157 -9.29 -13.53 -8.05
C PHE A 157 -9.37 -13.31 -6.55
N VAL A 158 -10.57 -13.48 -6.01
CA VAL A 158 -10.83 -13.61 -4.58
C VAL A 158 -11.73 -14.82 -4.37
N GLY A 159 -11.34 -15.69 -3.46
CA GLY A 159 -12.07 -16.90 -3.13
C GLY A 159 -11.93 -17.28 -1.67
N THR A 160 -12.70 -18.26 -1.24
CA THR A 160 -12.69 -18.73 0.15
C THR A 160 -12.47 -20.22 0.25
N LEU A 161 -11.85 -20.65 1.34
CA LEU A 161 -11.64 -22.05 1.69
C LEU A 161 -11.97 -22.23 3.17
N ASN A 162 -12.89 -23.14 3.47
CA ASN A 162 -13.11 -23.62 4.84
C ASN A 162 -12.60 -25.06 4.91
N ILE A 163 -11.73 -25.35 5.87
CA ILE A 163 -11.06 -26.65 5.98
C ILE A 163 -10.81 -27.04 7.43
N TYR A 164 -10.95 -28.33 7.76
CA TYR A 164 -10.65 -28.84 9.09
C TYR A 164 -9.15 -28.91 9.34
N ALA A 165 -8.75 -28.79 10.61
CA ALA A 165 -7.38 -29.01 11.01
C ALA A 165 -6.99 -30.47 10.77
N GLY A 166 -5.86 -30.69 10.10
CA GLY A 166 -5.39 -31.98 9.60
C GLY A 166 -5.71 -32.24 8.12
N ASP A 167 -6.67 -31.53 7.54
CA ASP A 167 -7.11 -31.74 6.17
C ASP A 167 -6.34 -30.89 5.15
N GLN A 168 -6.44 -31.29 3.88
CA GLN A 168 -5.85 -30.58 2.74
C GLN A 168 -6.86 -30.37 1.59
N SER A 169 -6.70 -29.28 0.85
CA SER A 169 -7.49 -28.93 -0.33
C SER A 169 -6.60 -28.34 -1.42
N ASP A 170 -6.87 -28.66 -2.68
CA ASP A 170 -6.25 -28.06 -3.87
C ASP A 170 -7.21 -27.15 -4.64
N VAL A 171 -8.41 -26.92 -4.10
CA VAL A 171 -9.44 -26.05 -4.65
C VAL A 171 -9.84 -24.95 -3.66
N TYR A 172 -10.43 -23.89 -4.20
CA TYR A 172 -11.09 -22.83 -3.44
C TYR A 172 -12.44 -22.50 -4.08
N PHE A 173 -13.38 -21.99 -3.29
CA PHE A 173 -14.68 -21.57 -3.78
C PHE A 173 -14.61 -20.12 -4.31
N ASP A 174 -14.99 -19.93 -5.57
CA ASP A 174 -15.06 -18.63 -6.24
C ASP A 174 -16.48 -18.09 -6.20
N TRP A 175 -16.67 -16.91 -5.58
CA TRP A 175 -18.00 -16.33 -5.38
C TRP A 175 -18.59 -15.70 -6.65
N GLU A 176 -17.77 -15.30 -7.61
CA GLU A 176 -18.24 -14.73 -8.88
C GLU A 176 -18.76 -15.84 -9.80
N ARG A 177 -18.04 -16.97 -9.85
CA ARG A 177 -18.42 -18.13 -10.67
C ARG A 177 -19.31 -19.14 -9.95
N GLN A 178 -19.46 -19.00 -8.64
CA GLN A 178 -20.22 -19.91 -7.77
C GLN A 178 -19.81 -21.38 -7.90
N GLN A 179 -18.52 -21.65 -8.03
CA GLN A 179 -17.98 -23.00 -8.19
C GLN A 179 -16.58 -23.10 -7.59
N ASP A 180 -16.16 -24.35 -7.33
CA ASP A 180 -14.78 -24.63 -6.92
C ASP A 180 -13.83 -24.52 -8.11
N LEU A 181 -12.70 -23.87 -7.90
CA LEU A 181 -11.64 -23.67 -8.88
C LEU A 181 -10.31 -24.20 -8.35
N PRO A 182 -9.42 -24.71 -9.23
CA PRO A 182 -8.11 -25.19 -8.81
C PRO A 182 -7.23 -24.03 -8.33
N LEU A 183 -6.62 -24.22 -7.17
CA LEU A 183 -5.70 -23.25 -6.55
C LEU A 183 -4.31 -23.26 -7.23
N GLY A 184 -3.96 -24.39 -7.84
CA GLY A 184 -2.65 -24.62 -8.47
C GLY A 184 -1.60 -25.17 -7.51
N PHE A 185 -1.90 -25.30 -6.22
CA PHE A 185 -1.11 -26.00 -5.21
C PHE A 185 -2.06 -26.59 -4.17
N THR A 186 -1.58 -27.54 -3.35
CA THR A 186 -2.38 -28.10 -2.26
C THR A 186 -2.11 -27.31 -0.98
N PHE A 187 -3.15 -26.75 -0.39
CA PHE A 187 -3.15 -26.11 0.91
C PHE A 187 -3.54 -27.13 1.99
N ARG A 188 -2.70 -27.32 3.00
CA ARG A 188 -3.01 -28.16 4.17
C ARG A 188 -3.00 -27.32 5.44
N LEU A 189 -4.06 -27.44 6.23
CA LEU A 189 -4.12 -26.88 7.57
C LEU A 189 -3.53 -27.91 8.53
N ASP A 190 -2.27 -27.73 8.94
CA ASP A 190 -1.60 -28.69 9.82
C ASP A 190 -2.21 -28.64 11.23
N GLN A 191 -2.42 -27.42 11.75
CA GLN A 191 -3.00 -27.20 13.07
C GLN A 191 -3.72 -25.84 13.12
N PHE A 192 -4.80 -25.78 13.90
CA PHE A 192 -5.51 -24.53 14.21
C PHE A 192 -5.74 -24.43 15.71
N GLU A 193 -5.45 -23.26 16.29
CA GLU A 193 -5.83 -22.93 17.66
C GLU A 193 -6.29 -21.47 17.80
N PRO A 194 -7.44 -21.20 18.44
CA PRO A 194 -7.77 -19.86 18.90
C PRO A 194 -6.98 -19.56 20.18
N ARG A 195 -6.36 -18.38 20.23
CA ARG A 195 -5.67 -17.88 21.43
C ARG A 195 -6.52 -16.78 22.04
N TYR A 196 -6.84 -16.92 23.33
CA TYR A 196 -7.62 -15.96 24.09
C TYR A 196 -6.72 -15.04 24.94
N TYR A 197 -7.25 -13.90 25.36
CA TYR A 197 -6.66 -13.18 26.50
C TYR A 197 -6.87 -14.00 27.78
N PRO A 198 -6.02 -13.80 28.83
CA PRO A 198 -6.22 -14.46 30.11
C PRO A 198 -7.64 -14.27 30.63
N ILE A 199 -8.31 -15.38 30.90
CA ILE A 199 -9.73 -15.39 31.24
C ILE A 199 -9.85 -15.29 32.76
N GLU A 200 -10.62 -14.30 33.22
CA GLU A 200 -11.05 -14.29 34.62
C GLU A 200 -12.06 -15.43 34.83
N LEU A 201 -11.71 -16.33 35.72
CA LEU A 201 -12.60 -17.41 36.15
C LEU A 201 -12.70 -17.48 37.67
N GLN A 202 -13.81 -18.03 38.12
CA GLN A 202 -14.03 -18.44 39.48
C GLN A 202 -14.10 -19.96 39.53
N PHE A 203 -13.40 -20.57 40.49
CA PHE A 203 -13.54 -21.98 40.80
C PHE A 203 -13.77 -22.21 42.30
N ALA A 204 -14.40 -23.33 42.62
CA ALA A 204 -14.63 -23.80 43.99
C ALA A 204 -13.68 -24.93 44.35
N ALA A 205 -13.23 -24.93 45.60
CA ALA A 205 -12.74 -26.11 46.29
C ALA A 205 -13.88 -26.69 47.12
N LEU A 206 -14.19 -27.96 46.90
CA LEU A 206 -15.26 -28.69 47.56
C LEU A 206 -14.66 -29.81 48.42
N ASP A 207 -15.31 -30.08 49.54
CA ASP A 207 -15.01 -31.24 50.37
C ASP A 207 -15.30 -32.54 49.58
N PRO A 208 -14.35 -33.47 49.45
CA PRO A 208 -14.53 -34.68 48.64
C PRO A 208 -15.65 -35.61 49.13
N ALA A 209 -15.96 -35.62 50.43
CA ALA A 209 -16.91 -36.56 51.03
C ALA A 209 -18.35 -36.01 51.03
N SER A 210 -18.52 -34.76 51.42
CA SER A 210 -19.81 -34.09 51.57
C SER A 210 -20.22 -33.28 50.34
N GLY A 211 -19.27 -32.92 49.48
CA GLY A 211 -19.49 -31.99 48.38
C GLY A 211 -19.73 -30.55 48.84
N GLN A 212 -19.53 -30.25 50.13
CA GLN A 212 -19.72 -28.92 50.68
C GLN A 212 -18.69 -27.95 50.11
N LEU A 213 -19.12 -26.72 49.81
CA LEU A 213 -18.23 -25.64 49.40
C LEU A 213 -17.29 -25.26 50.55
N LEU A 214 -15.98 -25.44 50.35
CA LEU A 214 -14.95 -25.04 51.31
C LEU A 214 -14.46 -23.62 51.05
N ALA A 215 -14.18 -23.29 49.78
CA ALA A 215 -13.69 -21.98 49.36
C ALA A 215 -13.99 -21.70 47.88
N THR A 216 -14.04 -20.42 47.51
CA THR A 216 -14.07 -19.96 46.13
C THR A 216 -12.88 -19.06 45.84
N TYR A 217 -12.38 -19.15 44.61
CA TYR A 217 -11.22 -18.41 44.15
C TYR A 217 -11.57 -17.73 42.83
N THR A 218 -11.32 -16.43 42.75
CA THR A 218 -11.39 -15.69 41.48
C THR A 218 -9.96 -15.39 41.04
N CYS A 219 -9.59 -15.87 39.86
CA CYS A 219 -8.23 -15.83 39.37
C CYS A 219 -8.17 -15.80 37.85
N ARG A 220 -6.97 -15.58 37.33
CA ARG A 220 -6.63 -15.63 35.90
C ARG A 220 -5.52 -16.64 35.64
N GLU A 221 -5.33 -17.01 34.38
CA GLU A 221 -4.20 -17.83 33.95
C GLU A 221 -2.86 -17.23 34.44
N GLY A 222 -2.01 -18.07 35.02
CA GLY A 222 -0.73 -17.73 35.62
C GLY A 222 -0.77 -17.45 37.13
N GLU A 223 -1.94 -17.14 37.71
CA GLU A 223 -2.06 -16.85 39.14
C GLU A 223 -2.05 -18.12 40.00
N THR A 224 -1.55 -18.01 41.23
CA THR A 224 -1.48 -19.12 42.20
C THR A 224 -2.32 -18.80 43.42
N VAL A 225 -3.11 -19.77 43.88
CA VAL A 225 -3.95 -19.66 45.07
C VAL A 225 -3.63 -20.76 46.09
N SER A 226 -3.81 -20.46 47.37
CA SER A 226 -3.69 -21.45 48.45
C SER A 226 -5.01 -22.18 48.64
N LEU A 227 -4.98 -23.51 48.55
CA LEU A 227 -6.16 -24.36 48.74
C LEU A 227 -6.46 -24.51 50.25
N PRO A 228 -7.67 -25.00 50.62
CA PRO A 228 -8.02 -25.22 52.03
C PRO A 228 -7.13 -26.25 52.74
N GLU A 229 -6.53 -27.17 51.97
CA GLU A 229 -5.60 -28.16 52.48
C GLU A 229 -4.24 -27.49 52.81
N PRO A 230 -3.73 -27.63 54.06
CA PRO A 230 -2.51 -26.95 54.49
C PRO A 230 -1.31 -27.26 53.59
N GLY A 231 -0.57 -26.20 53.22
CA GLY A 231 0.63 -26.31 52.38
C GLY A 231 0.34 -26.60 50.91
N VAL A 232 -0.92 -26.76 50.48
CA VAL A 232 -1.29 -27.04 49.09
C VAL A 232 -1.64 -25.76 48.34
N THR A 233 -1.05 -25.57 47.17
CA THR A 233 -1.35 -24.45 46.26
C THR A 233 -1.72 -24.95 44.88
N ALA A 234 -2.56 -24.18 44.19
CA ALA A 234 -2.93 -24.42 42.79
C ALA A 234 -2.57 -23.21 41.94
N ARG A 235 -1.75 -23.41 40.90
CA ARG A 235 -1.46 -22.40 39.87
C ARG A 235 -2.33 -22.65 38.65
N VAL A 236 -3.04 -21.63 38.18
CA VAL A 236 -3.86 -21.74 36.97
C VAL A 236 -2.94 -21.81 35.77
N LEU A 237 -2.88 -22.97 35.11
CA LEU A 237 -2.09 -23.13 33.88
C LEU A 237 -2.87 -22.61 32.68
N LYS A 238 -4.12 -23.06 32.54
CA LYS A 238 -4.95 -22.76 31.38
C LYS A 238 -6.43 -22.99 31.68
N PHE A 239 -7.29 -22.20 31.07
CA PHE A 239 -8.72 -22.49 30.97
C PHE A 239 -9.11 -22.62 29.49
N ILE A 240 -9.78 -23.71 29.13
CA ILE A 240 -10.26 -24.00 27.77
C ILE A 240 -11.78 -23.78 27.78
N PRO A 241 -12.26 -22.60 27.33
CA PRO A 241 -13.67 -22.21 27.49
C PRO A 241 -14.65 -23.15 26.81
N GLU A 242 -14.30 -23.63 25.63
CA GLU A 242 -15.17 -24.50 24.83
C GLU A 242 -15.37 -25.88 25.46
N GLU A 243 -14.43 -26.31 26.30
CA GLU A 243 -14.51 -27.58 27.04
C GLU A 243 -14.89 -27.36 28.50
N GLU A 244 -15.10 -26.10 28.89
CA GLU A 244 -15.24 -25.63 30.27
C GLU A 244 -14.22 -26.27 31.21
N GLN A 245 -13.00 -26.47 30.69
CA GLN A 245 -11.94 -27.22 31.34
C GLN A 245 -10.91 -26.28 31.96
N LEU A 246 -10.64 -26.47 33.24
CA LEU A 246 -9.60 -25.79 33.98
C LEU A 246 -8.43 -26.74 34.23
N ILE A 247 -7.23 -26.29 33.89
CA ILE A 247 -5.98 -27.02 34.10
C ILE A 247 -5.16 -26.25 35.13
N LEU A 248 -4.79 -26.95 36.20
CA LEU A 248 -4.06 -26.41 37.34
C LEU A 248 -2.78 -27.20 37.56
N GLU A 249 -1.72 -26.52 37.99
CA GLU A 249 -0.56 -27.17 38.58
C GLU A 249 -0.73 -27.18 40.10
N ILE A 250 -0.76 -28.37 40.68
CA ILE A 250 -0.88 -28.55 42.14
C ILE A 250 0.52 -28.70 42.72
N SER A 251 0.78 -27.99 43.81
CA SER A 251 2.02 -28.09 44.57
C SER A 251 1.73 -28.25 46.06
N ARG A 252 2.59 -28.96 46.80
CA ARG A 252 2.55 -29.07 48.26
C ARG A 252 3.90 -28.66 48.84
N ASP A 253 3.89 -27.73 49.79
CA ASP A 253 5.09 -27.18 50.46
C ASP A 253 6.16 -26.71 49.45
N GLY A 254 5.71 -26.15 48.32
CA GLY A 254 6.57 -25.66 47.23
C GLY A 254 7.06 -26.71 46.24
N GLN A 255 6.72 -27.99 46.41
CA GLN A 255 7.04 -29.06 45.45
C GLN A 255 5.85 -29.34 44.52
N SER A 256 6.09 -29.36 43.20
CA SER A 256 5.06 -29.67 42.22
C SER A 256 4.65 -31.14 42.29
N LEU A 257 3.36 -31.39 42.46
CA LEU A 257 2.74 -32.72 42.47
C LEU A 257 2.26 -33.12 41.07
N GLY A 258 1.97 -32.15 40.21
CA GLY A 258 1.59 -32.34 38.81
C GLY A 258 0.31 -31.61 38.40
N GLU A 259 -0.20 -31.95 37.22
CA GLU A 259 -1.40 -31.33 36.64
C GLU A 259 -2.70 -31.93 37.19
N TYR A 260 -3.65 -31.06 37.48
CA TYR A 260 -5.03 -31.38 37.86
C TYR A 260 -5.99 -30.73 36.88
N HIS A 261 -6.89 -31.54 36.34
CA HIS A 261 -7.89 -31.12 35.37
C HIS A 261 -9.27 -31.14 36.02
N ALA A 262 -10.00 -30.05 35.87
CA ALA A 262 -11.38 -29.89 36.33
C ALA A 262 -12.28 -29.49 35.16
N ARG A 263 -13.56 -29.88 35.21
CA ARG A 263 -14.58 -29.44 34.26
C ARG A 263 -15.80 -28.90 35.01
N SER A 264 -16.48 -27.93 34.42
CA SER A 264 -17.82 -27.50 34.87
C SER A 264 -18.87 -28.61 34.64
N GLY A 265 -19.87 -28.70 35.52
CA GLY A 265 -20.94 -29.72 35.45
C GLY A 265 -21.59 -30.07 36.79
N LYS A 266 -22.81 -30.64 36.77
CA LYS A 266 -23.60 -30.99 37.97
C LYS A 266 -22.92 -32.06 38.84
N LEU A 267 -23.16 -32.01 40.15
CA LEU A 267 -22.56 -32.87 41.18
C LEU A 267 -22.80 -34.39 40.99
N GLN A 268 -23.77 -34.80 40.16
CA GLN A 268 -24.16 -36.20 40.04
C GLN A 268 -23.57 -36.86 38.79
N GLY A 269 -22.44 -37.52 39.00
CA GLY A 269 -22.23 -38.86 38.43
C GLY A 269 -21.20 -39.02 37.32
N GLN A 270 -20.90 -38.00 36.51
CA GLN A 270 -19.91 -38.15 35.42
C GLN A 270 -19.18 -36.84 35.12
N SER A 271 -17.84 -36.91 35.02
CA SER A 271 -16.87 -35.94 34.45
C SER A 271 -15.80 -35.31 35.35
N SER A 272 -15.37 -35.97 36.42
CA SER A 272 -14.00 -35.73 36.92
C SER A 272 -13.01 -36.42 35.98
N PHE A 273 -12.04 -35.67 35.45
CA PHE A 273 -10.90 -36.27 34.76
C PHE A 273 -10.21 -37.27 35.70
N ALA A 274 -9.59 -38.30 35.14
CA ALA A 274 -8.74 -39.22 35.90
C ALA A 274 -7.44 -38.50 36.29
N ASN A 275 -7.51 -37.68 37.34
CA ASN A 275 -6.38 -36.94 37.86
C ASN A 275 -5.44 -37.92 38.60
N ARG A 276 -4.14 -37.82 38.30
CA ARG A 276 -3.10 -38.58 39.00
C ARG A 276 -2.68 -37.92 40.32
N VAL A 277 -3.09 -36.68 40.52
CA VAL A 277 -2.77 -35.84 41.67
C VAL A 277 -4.03 -35.65 42.51
N ASP A 278 -3.88 -35.81 43.83
CA ASP A 278 -4.93 -35.56 44.81
C ASP A 278 -4.58 -34.33 45.66
N PRO A 279 -5.26 -33.19 45.46
CA PRO A 279 -5.04 -31.98 46.24
C PRO A 279 -5.77 -31.99 47.60
N GLY A 280 -6.49 -33.07 47.95
CA GLY A 280 -7.31 -33.15 49.16
C GLY A 280 -8.68 -32.46 49.03
N VAL A 281 -8.97 -31.86 47.88
CA VAL A 281 -10.22 -31.17 47.57
C VAL A 281 -10.68 -31.49 46.15
N VAL A 282 -11.98 -31.37 45.89
CA VAL A 282 -12.52 -31.45 44.53
C VAL A 282 -12.62 -30.04 43.97
N ILE A 283 -11.91 -29.77 42.87
CA ILE A 283 -11.90 -28.44 42.24
C ILE A 283 -12.93 -28.41 41.10
N ARG A 284 -13.73 -27.34 41.03
CA ARG A 284 -14.71 -27.13 39.94
C ARG A 284 -14.77 -25.67 39.48
N PRO A 285 -14.69 -25.39 38.18
CA PRO A 285 -15.04 -24.08 37.63
C PRO A 285 -16.52 -23.76 37.94
N LEU A 286 -16.80 -22.52 38.35
CA LEU A 286 -18.15 -22.04 38.69
C LEU A 286 -18.66 -20.98 37.71
N ALA A 287 -17.80 -20.04 37.33
CA ALA A 287 -18.13 -18.93 36.45
C ALA A 287 -16.87 -18.43 35.75
N TRP A 288 -17.00 -17.82 34.58
CA TRP A 288 -15.90 -17.17 33.87
C TRP A 288 -16.44 -16.03 33.03
N ARG A 289 -15.58 -15.07 32.70
CA ARG A 289 -15.91 -14.03 31.74
C ARG A 289 -15.94 -14.60 30.32
N ASP A 290 -16.73 -13.98 29.46
CA ASP A 290 -16.77 -14.31 28.04
C ASP A 290 -15.35 -14.22 27.44
N PRO A 291 -14.88 -15.29 26.78
CA PRO A 291 -13.54 -15.34 26.25
C PRO A 291 -13.35 -14.32 25.12
N ILE A 292 -12.37 -13.44 25.28
CA ILE A 292 -12.02 -12.46 24.25
C ILE A 292 -10.91 -13.05 23.39
N LEU A 293 -11.24 -13.32 22.12
CA LEU A 293 -10.27 -13.81 21.15
C LEU A 293 -9.13 -12.80 20.99
N ARG A 294 -7.91 -13.24 21.26
CA ARG A 294 -6.69 -12.45 21.05
C ARG A 294 -6.14 -12.65 19.66
N GLN A 295 -6.08 -13.91 19.19
CA GLN A 295 -5.44 -14.26 17.93
C GLN A 295 -6.00 -15.58 17.39
N MET A 296 -6.16 -15.68 16.07
CA MET A 296 -6.31 -16.97 15.38
C MET A 296 -4.93 -17.42 14.90
N HIS A 297 -4.52 -18.63 15.24
CA HIS A 297 -3.21 -19.16 14.89
C HIS A 297 -3.37 -20.45 14.07
N SER A 298 -2.92 -20.38 12.82
CA SER A 298 -3.02 -21.48 11.85
C SER A 298 -1.64 -21.88 11.36
N GLU A 299 -1.21 -23.10 11.65
CA GLU A 299 -0.01 -23.68 11.04
C GLU A 299 -0.41 -24.36 9.73
N VAL A 300 0.29 -24.03 8.65
CA VAL A 300 -0.07 -24.49 7.31
C VAL A 300 1.14 -25.00 6.54
N SER A 301 0.86 -25.99 5.69
CA SER A 301 1.81 -26.53 4.72
C SER A 301 1.24 -26.35 3.31
N LEU A 302 2.08 -25.92 2.38
CA LEU A 302 1.76 -25.82 0.96
C LEU A 302 2.52 -26.92 0.23
N LEU A 303 1.81 -27.71 -0.58
CA LEU A 303 2.34 -28.89 -1.24
C LEU A 303 2.22 -28.81 -2.76
N ARG A 304 3.19 -29.44 -3.44
CA ARG A 304 3.20 -29.71 -4.88
C ARG A 304 3.42 -31.21 -5.07
N GLU A 305 2.52 -31.87 -5.80
CA GLU A 305 2.61 -33.31 -6.09
C GLU A 305 2.85 -34.15 -4.80
N GLY A 306 2.20 -33.76 -3.70
CA GLY A 306 2.33 -34.42 -2.39
C GLY A 306 3.59 -34.05 -1.57
N THR A 307 4.50 -33.24 -2.10
CA THR A 307 5.71 -32.78 -1.39
C THR A 307 5.48 -31.40 -0.79
N VAL A 308 5.80 -31.21 0.50
CA VAL A 308 5.74 -29.89 1.15
C VAL A 308 6.82 -28.97 0.57
N VAL A 309 6.38 -27.90 -0.09
CA VAL A 309 7.27 -26.89 -0.71
C VAL A 309 7.39 -25.62 0.12
N ALA A 310 6.41 -25.34 0.99
CA ALA A 310 6.47 -24.24 1.93
C ALA A 310 5.69 -24.56 3.21
N LYS A 311 6.11 -23.95 4.31
CA LYS A 311 5.38 -23.94 5.58
C LYS A 311 5.24 -22.52 6.06
N GLY A 312 4.16 -22.23 6.76
CA GLY A 312 3.92 -20.90 7.28
C GLY A 312 2.94 -20.90 8.45
N ILE A 313 2.90 -19.77 9.13
CA ILE A 313 1.91 -19.48 10.15
C ILE A 313 1.04 -18.35 9.59
N ILE A 314 -0.27 -18.56 9.58
CA ILE A 314 -1.24 -17.54 9.21
C ILE A 314 -1.89 -17.03 10.49
N GLU A 315 -1.88 -15.71 10.63
CA GLU A 315 -2.35 -14.98 11.78
C GLU A 315 -3.15 -13.76 11.30
N VAL A 316 -4.06 -13.24 12.13
CA VAL A 316 -4.73 -11.95 11.84
C VAL A 316 -3.66 -10.88 11.61
N ASN A 317 -3.74 -10.17 10.48
CA ASN A 317 -2.75 -9.20 9.98
C ASN A 317 -1.37 -9.77 9.57
N ARG A 318 -1.22 -11.09 9.54
CA ARG A 318 -0.02 -11.78 9.03
C ARG A 318 -0.45 -12.87 8.04
N PRO A 319 -0.85 -12.48 6.82
CA PRO A 319 -1.19 -13.43 5.79
C PRO A 319 0.05 -14.16 5.27
N LEU A 320 -0.15 -15.37 4.73
CA LEU A 320 0.87 -16.09 4.00
C LEU A 320 0.75 -15.80 2.50
N VAL A 321 1.86 -15.45 1.86
CA VAL A 321 1.90 -15.23 0.40
C VAL A 321 2.66 -16.37 -0.25
N PHE A 322 2.05 -17.01 -1.25
CA PHE A 322 2.67 -18.07 -2.02
C PHE A 322 2.26 -17.97 -3.49
N GLU A 323 3.24 -17.95 -4.40
CA GLU A 323 3.03 -17.84 -5.86
C GLU A 323 2.08 -16.69 -6.29
N GLY A 324 2.10 -15.59 -5.54
CA GLY A 324 1.25 -14.42 -5.79
C GLY A 324 -0.18 -14.55 -5.26
N VAL A 325 -0.52 -15.65 -4.57
CA VAL A 325 -1.76 -15.81 -3.80
C VAL A 325 -1.48 -15.44 -2.36
N THR A 326 -2.22 -14.48 -1.84
CA THR A 326 -2.23 -14.09 -0.44
C THR A 326 -3.36 -14.78 0.28
N ILE A 327 -3.05 -15.48 1.38
CA ILE A 327 -3.97 -16.30 2.16
C ILE A 327 -4.17 -15.62 3.52
N TYR A 328 -5.40 -15.20 3.78
CA TYR A 328 -5.81 -14.53 5.01
C TYR A 328 -6.65 -15.48 5.86
N GLN A 329 -6.43 -15.50 7.17
CA GLN A 329 -7.39 -16.08 8.11
C GLN A 329 -8.55 -15.10 8.30
N THR A 330 -9.78 -15.52 7.99
CA THR A 330 -10.97 -14.67 8.09
C THR A 330 -12.00 -15.18 9.10
N GLY A 331 -11.96 -16.45 9.46
CA GLY A 331 -12.86 -17.01 10.45
C GLY A 331 -12.43 -18.39 10.92
N PHE A 332 -13.20 -18.97 11.81
CA PHE A 332 -13.03 -20.33 12.28
C PHE A 332 -14.37 -20.86 12.78
N SER A 333 -14.48 -22.17 12.87
CA SER A 333 -15.62 -22.84 13.50
C SER A 333 -15.15 -24.08 14.25
N ARG A 334 -15.99 -24.54 15.17
CA ARG A 334 -15.83 -25.82 15.86
C ARG A 334 -17.11 -26.62 15.64
N ASP A 335 -16.95 -27.86 15.23
CA ASP A 335 -18.10 -28.74 15.04
C ASP A 335 -18.56 -29.39 16.37
N LYS A 336 -19.64 -30.15 16.31
CA LYS A 336 -20.21 -30.86 17.47
C LYS A 336 -19.31 -31.96 18.04
N PHE A 337 -18.29 -32.40 17.30
CA PHE A 337 -17.33 -33.41 17.73
C PHE A 337 -16.05 -32.77 18.29
N GLY A 338 -15.96 -31.45 18.26
CA GLY A 338 -14.85 -30.68 18.80
C GLY A 338 -13.72 -30.44 17.80
N PHE A 339 -13.88 -30.80 16.51
CA PHE A 339 -12.88 -30.53 15.49
C PHE A 339 -12.93 -29.07 15.05
N TRP A 340 -11.74 -28.48 14.95
CA TRP A 340 -11.57 -27.11 14.49
C TRP A 340 -11.51 -27.04 12.97
N ALA A 341 -12.18 -26.05 12.40
CA ALA A 341 -12.02 -25.65 11.00
C ALA A 341 -11.57 -24.19 10.90
N GLY A 342 -10.62 -23.94 10.00
CA GLY A 342 -10.17 -22.60 9.64
C GLY A 342 -10.87 -22.10 8.39
N GLY A 343 -11.32 -20.85 8.43
CA GLY A 343 -11.82 -20.12 7.28
C GLY A 343 -10.77 -19.18 6.73
N PHE A 344 -10.47 -19.35 5.44
CA PHE A 344 -9.43 -18.62 4.73
C PHE A 344 -10.02 -17.87 3.54
N GLN A 345 -9.53 -16.66 3.32
CA GLN A 345 -9.72 -15.92 2.07
C GLN A 345 -8.42 -15.95 1.27
N LEU A 346 -8.51 -16.39 0.03
CA LEU A 346 -7.40 -16.45 -0.92
C LEU A 346 -7.61 -15.35 -1.95
N SER A 347 -6.60 -14.52 -2.16
CA SER A 347 -6.68 -13.46 -3.15
C SER A 347 -5.39 -13.32 -3.92
N ARG A 348 -5.49 -13.07 -5.22
CA ARG A 348 -4.37 -12.71 -6.07
C ARG A 348 -4.68 -11.40 -6.75
N ASP A 349 -3.85 -10.39 -6.58
CA ASP A 349 -3.96 -9.10 -7.29
C ASP A 349 -2.67 -8.83 -8.08
N PRO A 350 -2.62 -9.14 -9.39
CA PRO A 350 -1.42 -8.87 -10.19
C PRO A 350 -1.24 -7.38 -10.52
N GLY A 351 -2.26 -6.54 -10.29
CA GLY A 351 -2.24 -5.10 -10.52
C GLY A 351 -1.67 -4.30 -9.35
N GLU A 352 -1.73 -4.84 -8.13
CA GLU A 352 -1.27 -4.18 -6.90
C GLU A 352 0.14 -3.58 -7.03
N PRO A 353 1.18 -4.31 -7.50
CA PRO A 353 2.53 -3.74 -7.60
C PRO A 353 2.62 -2.56 -8.57
N VAL A 354 1.83 -2.60 -9.66
CA VAL A 354 1.80 -1.55 -10.69
C VAL A 354 1.14 -0.29 -10.13
N VAL A 355 0.07 -0.43 -9.34
CA VAL A 355 -0.58 0.68 -8.65
C VAL A 355 0.38 1.34 -7.67
N TRP A 356 1.05 0.57 -6.81
CA TRP A 356 2.04 1.10 -5.86
C TRP A 356 3.18 1.84 -6.56
N PHE A 357 3.71 1.27 -7.63
CA PHE A 357 4.74 1.93 -8.44
C PHE A 357 4.23 3.24 -9.06
N GLY A 358 2.98 3.26 -9.55
CA GLY A 358 2.31 4.47 -10.02
C GLY A 358 2.18 5.53 -8.92
N CYS A 359 1.76 5.15 -7.71
CA CYS A 359 1.66 6.04 -6.54
C CYS A 359 3.03 6.62 -6.12
N LEU A 360 4.10 5.83 -6.17
CA LEU A 360 5.45 6.36 -5.92
C LEU A 360 5.87 7.35 -7.03
N THR A 361 5.55 7.00 -8.27
CA THR A 361 5.90 7.79 -9.46
C THR A 361 5.17 9.13 -9.49
N ILE A 362 3.91 9.22 -9.03
CA ILE A 362 3.19 10.50 -8.96
C ILE A 362 3.82 11.43 -7.92
N VAL A 363 4.21 10.92 -6.76
CA VAL A 363 4.89 11.70 -5.72
C VAL A 363 6.21 12.25 -6.26
N LEU A 364 7.02 11.40 -6.90
CA LEU A 364 8.26 11.83 -7.54
C LEU A 364 8.01 12.87 -8.65
N GLY A 365 6.99 12.67 -9.48
CA GLY A 365 6.61 13.58 -10.55
C GLY A 365 6.24 14.97 -10.03
N LEU A 366 5.48 15.04 -8.94
CA LEU A 366 5.13 16.29 -8.27
C LEU A 366 6.36 16.97 -7.66
N LEU A 367 7.21 16.22 -6.94
CA LEU A 367 8.45 16.76 -6.37
C LEU A 367 9.35 17.36 -7.46
N LEU A 368 9.53 16.67 -8.58
CA LEU A 368 10.31 17.18 -9.70
C LEU A 368 9.66 18.43 -10.33
N ALA A 369 8.33 18.42 -10.53
CA ALA A 369 7.62 19.52 -11.16
C ALA A 369 7.67 20.82 -10.33
N PHE A 370 7.59 20.71 -9.00
CA PHE A 370 7.52 21.87 -8.10
C PHE A 370 8.86 22.29 -7.52
N LEU A 371 9.75 21.34 -7.17
CA LEU A 371 11.00 21.66 -6.49
C LEU A 371 12.16 21.93 -7.46
N VAL A 372 12.08 21.45 -8.71
CA VAL A 372 13.15 21.63 -9.70
C VAL A 372 12.71 22.61 -10.79
N PRO A 373 13.00 23.92 -10.64
CA PRO A 373 12.61 24.90 -11.65
C PRO A 373 13.38 24.66 -12.96
N TYR A 374 12.64 24.40 -14.03
CA TYR A 374 13.20 24.34 -15.38
C TYR A 374 13.43 25.73 -15.94
N ARG A 375 14.67 26.03 -16.34
CA ARG A 375 15.06 27.33 -16.90
C ARG A 375 15.86 27.15 -18.17
N VAL A 376 15.55 27.97 -19.17
CA VAL A 376 16.28 28.02 -20.44
C VAL A 376 16.53 29.46 -20.79
N ILE A 377 17.78 29.74 -21.11
CA ILE A 377 18.23 31.00 -21.66
C ILE A 377 18.85 30.74 -23.04
N GLY A 378 18.82 31.77 -23.87
CA GLY A 378 19.45 31.76 -25.17
C GLY A 378 20.34 32.98 -25.33
N VAL A 379 21.42 32.81 -26.09
CA VAL A 379 22.21 33.93 -26.61
C VAL A 379 22.22 33.80 -28.11
N SER A 380 21.90 34.89 -28.81
CA SER A 380 21.96 34.90 -30.27
C SER A 380 22.75 36.10 -30.78
N ARG A 381 23.46 35.91 -31.89
CA ARG A 381 24.09 37.00 -32.66
C ARG A 381 23.32 37.17 -33.96
N VAL A 382 22.47 38.20 -34.04
CA VAL A 382 21.58 38.47 -35.20
C VAL A 382 21.67 39.95 -35.52
N ALA A 383 21.82 40.30 -36.80
CA ALA A 383 21.88 41.69 -37.29
C ALA A 383 22.92 42.57 -36.56
N ASP A 384 24.14 42.04 -36.35
CA ASP A 384 25.24 42.68 -35.61
C ASP A 384 24.98 43.00 -34.12
N GLU A 385 23.89 42.49 -33.55
CA GLU A 385 23.58 42.57 -32.13
C GLU A 385 23.75 41.22 -31.43
N VAL A 386 24.21 41.25 -30.18
CA VAL A 386 24.28 40.06 -29.32
C VAL A 386 23.18 40.18 -28.26
N LEU A 387 22.23 39.24 -28.28
CA LEU A 387 21.07 39.27 -27.41
C LEU A 387 21.12 38.12 -26.40
N LEU A 388 21.00 38.43 -25.11
CA LEU A 388 20.68 37.47 -24.06
C LEU A 388 19.16 37.43 -23.88
N VAL A 389 18.56 36.25 -23.98
CA VAL A 389 17.10 36.07 -24.00
C VAL A 389 16.64 35.00 -23.02
N ALA A 390 15.60 35.30 -22.26
CA ALA A 390 14.92 34.31 -21.43
C ALA A 390 13.95 33.46 -22.28
N LEU A 391 14.30 32.21 -22.55
CA LEU A 391 13.50 31.31 -23.39
C LEU A 391 12.43 30.54 -22.61
N SER A 392 12.73 30.13 -21.38
CA SER A 392 11.79 29.39 -20.53
C SER A 392 12.12 29.50 -19.05
N GLY A 393 11.11 29.47 -18.18
CA GLY A 393 11.33 29.41 -16.72
C GLY A 393 11.55 30.75 -16.01
N PHE A 394 11.42 31.87 -16.71
CA PHE A 394 11.52 33.23 -16.16
C PHE A 394 10.17 33.95 -16.33
N ARG A 395 9.18 33.58 -15.50
CA ARG A 395 7.83 34.16 -15.51
C ARG A 395 7.58 34.92 -14.22
N GLY A 396 6.78 35.99 -14.30
CA GLY A 396 6.46 36.87 -13.17
C GLY A 396 7.68 37.66 -12.67
N GLU A 397 7.46 38.48 -11.64
CA GLU A 397 8.47 39.39 -11.07
C GLU A 397 9.70 38.64 -10.56
N ALA A 398 9.49 37.55 -9.81
CA ALA A 398 10.58 36.73 -9.29
C ALA A 398 11.42 36.05 -10.40
N GLY A 399 10.79 35.78 -11.55
CA GLY A 399 11.48 35.29 -12.75
C GLY A 399 12.34 36.38 -13.40
N ALA A 400 11.77 37.57 -13.60
CA ALA A 400 12.47 38.73 -14.16
C ALA A 400 13.68 39.13 -13.30
N ALA A 401 13.48 39.35 -11.99
CA ALA A 401 14.56 39.72 -11.06
C ALA A 401 15.69 38.68 -10.96
N ARG A 402 15.43 37.43 -11.35
CA ARG A 402 16.45 36.38 -11.41
C ARG A 402 17.19 36.37 -12.75
N PHE A 403 16.52 36.74 -13.83
CA PHE A 403 17.15 36.96 -15.12
C PHE A 403 18.07 38.18 -15.06
N ASP A 404 17.66 39.24 -14.38
CA ASP A 404 18.46 40.46 -14.19
C ASP A 404 19.75 40.17 -13.42
N ARG A 405 19.66 39.41 -12.31
CA ARG A 405 20.85 38.95 -11.58
C ARG A 405 21.78 38.07 -12.40
N LEU A 406 21.23 37.29 -13.32
CA LEU A 406 22.04 36.46 -14.22
C LEU A 406 22.79 37.33 -15.23
N GLU A 407 22.13 38.33 -15.80
CA GLU A 407 22.77 39.30 -16.70
C GLU A 407 23.91 40.05 -15.99
N GLN A 408 23.66 40.56 -14.78
CA GLN A 408 24.68 41.26 -13.98
C GLN A 408 25.89 40.36 -13.70
N ALA A 409 25.66 39.12 -13.28
CA ALA A 409 26.73 38.15 -13.04
C ALA A 409 27.56 37.84 -14.31
N LEU A 410 26.91 37.84 -15.49
CA LEU A 410 27.58 37.65 -16.77
C LEU A 410 28.37 38.88 -17.19
N ALA A 411 27.86 40.08 -16.94
CA ALA A 411 28.56 41.34 -17.20
C ALA A 411 29.81 41.48 -16.32
N ASP A 412 29.72 41.15 -15.04
CA ASP A 412 30.85 41.19 -14.09
C ASP A 412 31.93 40.16 -14.46
N ALA A 413 31.54 38.96 -14.87
CA ALA A 413 32.46 37.94 -15.38
C ALA A 413 33.21 38.40 -16.64
N GLY A 414 32.54 39.16 -17.52
CA GLY A 414 33.18 39.77 -18.70
C GLY A 414 34.20 40.85 -18.34
N ARG A 415 33.92 41.68 -17.33
CA ARG A 415 34.82 42.75 -16.85
C ARG A 415 36.06 42.23 -16.12
N ALA A 416 35.91 41.15 -15.34
CA ALA A 416 37.03 40.54 -14.61
C ALA A 416 38.11 39.94 -15.53
N VAL A 417 37.76 39.59 -16.78
CA VAL A 417 38.68 39.03 -17.78
C VAL A 417 39.39 40.13 -18.59
N SER A 418 38.74 41.28 -18.84
CA SER A 418 39.36 42.41 -19.54
C SER A 418 40.32 43.23 -18.66
N GLY A 419 40.33 42.99 -17.34
CA GLY A 419 41.16 43.69 -16.36
C GLY A 419 42.53 43.07 -16.07
N LYS A 420 42.99 42.06 -16.83
CA LYS A 420 44.40 41.66 -16.75
C LYS A 420 45.27 42.76 -17.38
N PRO A 421 46.20 43.40 -16.65
CA PRO A 421 47.12 44.34 -17.26
C PRO A 421 47.94 43.59 -18.30
N GLY A 422 47.98 44.13 -19.53
CA GLY A 422 48.93 43.67 -20.54
C GLY A 422 50.37 43.84 -20.05
N PRO A 423 51.33 43.08 -20.61
CA PRO A 423 52.72 43.11 -20.18
C PRO A 423 53.35 44.50 -20.24
#